data_AF-A0A670KBP1-F1
#
_entry.id   AF-A0A670KBP1-F1
#
_cell.length_a   1.000
_cell.length_b   1.000
_cell.length_c   1.000
_cell.angle_alpha   90.00
_cell.angle_beta   90.00
_cell.angle_gamma   90.00
#
_symmetry.space_group_name_H-M   'P 1'
#
loop_
_entity.id
_entity.type
_entity.pdbx_description
1 polymer ?
#
loop_
_entity_poly.entity_id
_entity_poly.type
_entity_poly.pdbx_seq_one_letter_code
_entity_poly.pdbx_strand_id
1 'polypeptide(L)'
;MPLRALPIPPLRPDGPPRMVYTHQPFYTADLVNWSNQMPSLRDDPDKCHRQVSAIFSTHKPTWPDVHVLLNALFNEAEKADILAKAGEAIELPNYQAGRPQGLEPLTAQCLRTEPTWDYNTTNGIWYLDLFKRAILDGIKAAGQRTVNWTKVQSVLQGANEHPSDYYTRLVSAIKNMGGIDPEKPQHEVIVKGFFKDQACPDIRKALNLQIGYDGKSISEILSIAKSVYNSRDERKKRDPKPETEQILALSMDLNSGRGRGFSRGKGIRGGGPPHSL
;
A
#
# COMPACT_ATOMS: atom_id res chain seq x y z
N MET A 1 7.47 16.57 27.59
CA MET A 1 6.23 16.04 28.18
C MET A 1 5.19 17.12 28.33
N PRO A 2 3.89 16.81 28.15
CA PRO A 2 2.88 17.84 27.92
C PRO A 2 2.92 18.97 28.95
N LEU A 3 2.86 20.20 28.43
CA LEU A 3 2.97 21.41 29.22
C LEU A 3 1.63 21.72 29.88
N ARG A 4 1.61 21.73 31.21
CA ARG A 4 0.46 22.21 31.98
C ARG A 4 0.72 23.65 32.41
N ALA A 5 -0.12 24.57 31.94
CA ALA A 5 -0.08 25.97 32.35
C ALA A 5 -0.62 26.10 33.79
N LEU A 6 0.20 26.63 34.70
CA LEU A 6 -0.20 26.98 36.05
C LEU A 6 -0.20 28.51 36.21
N PRO A 7 -1.31 29.11 36.67
CA PRO A 7 -1.33 30.53 36.98
C PRO A 7 -0.51 30.78 38.24
N ILE A 8 0.49 31.65 38.15
CA ILE A 8 1.21 32.20 39.30
C ILE A 8 0.83 33.68 39.47
N PRO A 9 0.96 34.22 40.71
CA PRO A 9 0.65 35.61 40.98
C PRO A 9 1.38 36.57 40.03
N PRO A 10 0.71 37.65 39.59
CA PRO A 10 1.34 38.68 38.78
C PRO A 10 2.47 39.38 39.56
N LEU A 11 3.48 39.88 38.84
CA LEU A 11 4.57 40.66 39.44
C LEU A 11 4.09 42.03 39.99
N ARG A 12 2.91 42.48 39.56
CA ARG A 12 2.25 43.71 40.01
C ARG A 12 0.83 43.36 40.47
N PRO A 13 0.28 44.01 41.51
CA PRO A 13 -1.03 43.69 42.07
C PRO A 13 -2.18 43.61 41.05
N ASP A 14 -2.10 44.40 39.97
CA ASP A 14 -3.16 44.53 38.96
C ASP A 14 -2.78 43.90 37.59
N GLY A 15 -1.72 43.10 37.55
CA GLY A 15 -1.25 42.46 36.30
C GLY A 15 -2.00 41.15 35.99
N PRO A 16 -2.05 40.72 34.71
CA PRO A 16 -2.56 39.40 34.38
C PRO A 16 -1.70 38.30 35.03
N PRO A 17 -2.29 37.15 35.41
CA PRO A 17 -1.54 36.02 35.96
C PRO A 17 -0.42 35.61 35.01
N ARG A 18 0.77 35.36 35.55
CA ARG A 18 1.84 34.78 34.74
C ARG A 18 1.57 33.28 34.62
N MET A 19 1.74 32.73 33.42
CA MET A 19 1.63 31.28 33.21
C MET A 19 3.03 30.66 33.36
N VAL A 20 3.15 29.63 34.21
CA VAL A 20 4.33 28.76 34.26
C VAL A 20 3.95 27.42 33.70
N TYR A 21 4.74 26.90 32.77
CA TYR A 21 4.48 25.59 32.20
C TYR A 21 5.27 24.52 32.96
N THR A 22 4.54 23.58 33.56
CA THR A 22 5.14 22.43 34.25
C THR A 22 5.01 21.18 33.40
N HIS A 23 6.05 20.36 33.45
CA HIS A 23 6.20 19.16 32.64
C HIS A 23 5.47 17.97 33.27
N GLN A 24 4.45 17.43 32.59
CA GLN A 24 3.77 16.21 33.00
C GLN A 24 3.99 15.10 31.96
N PRO A 25 4.48 13.90 32.32
CA PRO A 25 4.64 12.80 31.38
C PRO A 25 3.32 12.25 30.83
N PHE A 26 3.33 11.71 29.60
CA PHE A 26 2.23 10.86 29.13
C PHE A 26 2.19 9.60 29.99
N TYR A 27 0.99 9.12 30.30
CA TYR A 27 0.85 7.79 30.89
C TYR A 27 1.15 6.74 29.82
N THR A 28 1.89 5.70 30.18
CA THR A 28 2.20 4.59 29.28
C THR A 28 0.93 3.90 28.77
N ALA A 29 -0.10 3.81 29.61
CA ALA A 29 -1.41 3.30 29.22
C ALA A 29 -2.06 4.13 28.10
N ASP A 30 -1.94 5.46 28.15
CA ASP A 30 -2.49 6.33 27.10
C ASP A 30 -1.78 6.12 25.77
N LEU A 31 -0.44 6.02 25.78
CA LEU A 31 0.34 5.74 24.57
C LEU A 31 -0.05 4.41 23.92
N VAL A 32 -0.21 3.36 24.72
CA VAL A 32 -0.65 2.04 24.23
C VAL A 32 -2.09 2.11 23.69
N ASN A 33 -2.99 2.79 24.42
CA ASN A 33 -4.38 2.94 24.01
C ASN A 33 -4.52 3.71 22.70
N TRP A 34 -3.80 4.82 22.54
CA TRP A 34 -3.80 5.61 21.31
C TRP A 34 -3.18 4.84 20.15
N SER A 35 -2.07 4.13 20.38
CA SER A 35 -1.43 3.27 19.38
C SER A 35 -2.39 2.19 18.87
N ASN A 36 -3.08 1.49 19.76
CA ASN A 36 -4.04 0.43 19.39
C ASN A 36 -5.26 0.95 18.61
N GLN A 37 -5.61 2.22 18.75
CA GLN A 37 -6.74 2.83 18.03
C GLN A 37 -6.35 3.49 16.70
N MET A 38 -5.04 3.62 16.47
CA MET A 38 -4.46 4.26 15.29
C MET A 38 -4.52 3.29 14.10
N PRO A 39 -5.13 3.67 12.97
CA PRO A 39 -4.97 2.91 11.74
C PRO A 39 -3.54 3.08 11.19
N SER A 40 -3.14 2.25 10.22
CA SER A 40 -1.96 2.54 9.42
C SER A 40 -2.08 3.92 8.76
N LEU A 41 -0.97 4.67 8.68
CA LEU A 41 -0.96 6.02 8.11
C LEU A 41 -1.45 6.02 6.66
N ARG A 42 -1.22 4.93 5.93
CA ARG A 42 -1.64 4.76 4.53
C ARG A 42 -3.11 4.39 4.35
N ASP A 43 -3.72 3.81 5.38
CA ASP A 43 -5.10 3.34 5.32
C ASP A 43 -6.07 4.50 5.54
N ASP A 44 -5.82 5.32 6.58
CA ASP A 44 -6.65 6.47 6.91
C ASP A 44 -5.80 7.63 7.48
N PRO A 45 -5.17 8.43 6.60
CA PRO A 45 -4.30 9.53 7.02
C PRO A 45 -5.07 10.65 7.72
N ASP A 46 -6.35 10.83 7.39
CA ASP A 46 -7.20 11.83 8.01
C ASP A 46 -7.54 11.46 9.47
N LYS A 47 -7.81 10.18 9.75
CA LYS A 47 -7.98 9.72 11.13
C LYS A 47 -6.69 9.87 11.93
N CYS A 48 -5.53 9.53 11.35
CA CYS A 48 -4.23 9.74 11.99
C CYS A 48 -4.03 11.22 12.36
N HIS A 49 -4.22 12.12 11.39
CA HIS A 49 -4.13 13.56 11.60
C HIS A 49 -5.11 14.04 12.68
N ARG A 50 -6.38 13.63 12.64
CA ARG A 50 -7.39 14.02 13.64
C ARG A 50 -7.00 13.58 15.05
N GLN A 51 -6.54 12.35 15.23
CA GLN A 51 -6.14 11.85 16.54
C GLN A 51 -4.91 12.58 17.08
N VAL A 52 -3.85 12.76 16.27
CA VAL A 52 -2.66 13.50 16.69
C VAL A 52 -3.00 14.97 17.00
N SER A 53 -3.84 15.60 16.18
CA SER A 53 -4.33 16.97 16.42
C SER A 53 -5.10 17.09 17.74
N ALA A 54 -5.95 16.11 18.08
CA ALA A 54 -6.66 16.06 19.35
C ALA A 54 -5.71 15.91 20.55
N ILE A 55 -4.70 15.04 20.44
CA ILE A 55 -3.67 14.86 21.47
C ILE A 55 -2.87 16.16 21.66
N PHE A 56 -2.44 16.80 20.56
CA PHE A 56 -1.71 18.07 20.60
C PHE A 56 -2.52 19.17 21.29
N SER A 57 -3.82 19.21 21.03
CA SER A 57 -4.72 20.21 21.60
C SER A 57 -4.97 20.02 23.09
N THR A 58 -5.14 18.78 23.53
CA THR A 58 -5.49 18.43 24.93
C THR A 58 -4.28 18.38 25.84
N HIS A 59 -3.14 17.89 25.34
CA HIS A 59 -1.96 17.67 26.16
C HIS A 59 -0.91 18.77 26.00
N LYS A 60 -0.89 19.52 24.89
CA LYS A 60 0.13 20.56 24.62
C LYS A 60 1.57 20.01 24.74
N PRO A 61 1.92 18.98 23.94
CA PRO A 61 3.25 18.34 23.99
C PRO A 61 4.40 19.32 23.70
N THR A 62 5.57 19.08 24.28
CA THR A 62 6.84 19.73 23.92
C THR A 62 7.48 19.06 22.69
N TRP A 63 8.64 19.54 22.24
CA TRP A 63 9.36 18.88 21.15
C TRP A 63 9.69 17.40 21.44
N PRO A 64 10.29 17.03 22.60
CA PRO A 64 10.56 15.63 22.92
C PRO A 64 9.32 14.73 22.91
N ASP A 65 8.17 15.27 23.27
CA ASP A 65 6.92 14.50 23.31
C ASP A 65 6.37 14.12 21.99
N VAL A 66 6.47 15.05 21.04
CA VAL A 66 6.02 14.77 19.70
C VAL A 66 6.85 13.62 19.17
N HIS A 67 8.14 13.54 19.48
CA HIS A 67 8.95 12.38 19.10
C HIS A 67 8.57 11.09 19.84
N VAL A 68 8.28 11.14 21.15
CA VAL A 68 7.76 9.97 21.89
C VAL A 68 6.43 9.51 21.30
N LEU A 69 5.54 10.45 20.99
CA LEU A 69 4.23 10.17 20.42
C LEU A 69 4.36 9.57 19.01
N LEU A 70 5.20 10.16 18.15
CA LEU A 70 5.44 9.63 16.81
C LEU A 70 6.03 8.22 16.86
N ASN A 71 6.92 7.92 17.81
CA ASN A 71 7.46 6.56 18.01
C ASN A 71 6.41 5.56 18.49
N ALA A 72 5.42 6.00 19.26
CA ALA A 72 4.37 5.13 19.79
C ALA A 72 3.25 4.87 18.76
N LEU A 73 2.96 5.87 17.92
CA LEU A 73 1.82 5.84 16.99
C LEU A 73 2.17 5.35 15.58
N PHE A 74 3.41 5.53 15.14
CA PHE A 74 3.82 5.24 13.76
C PHE A 74 5.05 4.34 13.74
N ASN A 75 5.16 3.52 12.69
CA ASN A 75 6.39 2.76 12.48
C ASN A 75 7.54 3.67 12.02
N GLU A 76 8.76 3.14 12.00
CA GLU A 76 9.96 3.92 11.68
C GLU A 76 9.93 4.53 10.27
N ALA A 77 9.39 3.81 9.28
CA ALA A 77 9.29 4.31 7.92
C ALA A 77 8.25 5.42 7.79
N GLU A 78 7.07 5.26 8.40
CA GLU A 78 6.04 6.29 8.47
C GLU A 78 6.55 7.55 9.18
N LYS A 79 7.21 7.39 10.33
CA LYS A 79 7.83 8.51 11.04
C LYS A 79 8.86 9.24 10.19
N ALA A 80 9.74 8.51 9.51
CA ALA A 80 10.76 9.11 8.66
C ALA A 80 10.14 9.94 7.51
N ASP A 81 9.06 9.42 6.91
CA ASP A 81 8.32 10.09 5.84
C ASP A 81 7.55 11.32 6.36
N ILE A 82 6.87 11.21 7.51
CA ILE A 82 6.22 12.35 8.19
C ILE A 82 7.21 13.49 8.40
N LEU A 83 8.41 13.20 8.93
CA LEU A 83 9.43 14.21 9.18
C LEU A 83 10.01 14.80 7.89
N ALA A 84 10.13 14.01 6.82
CA ALA A 84 10.56 14.50 5.51
C ALA A 84 9.52 15.44 4.90
N LYS A 85 8.24 15.03 4.89
CA LYS A 85 7.12 15.82 4.37
C LYS A 85 6.85 17.09 5.17
N ALA A 86 7.00 17.03 6.49
CA ALA A 86 6.98 18.21 7.34
C ALA A 86 8.11 19.19 6.97
N GLY A 87 9.31 18.68 6.67
CA GLY A 87 10.44 19.48 6.19
C GLY A 87 10.14 20.17 4.86
N GLU A 88 9.65 19.42 3.86
CA GLU A 88 9.21 19.97 2.57
C GLU A 88 8.16 21.07 2.75
N ALA A 89 7.18 20.88 3.65
CA ALA A 89 6.13 21.86 3.91
C ALA A 89 6.68 23.18 4.49
N ILE A 90 7.65 23.10 5.40
CA ILE A 90 8.29 24.27 6.03
C ILE A 90 9.03 25.15 5.01
N GLU A 91 9.57 24.53 3.96
CA GLU A 91 10.29 25.20 2.87
C GLU A 91 9.37 25.86 1.85
N LEU A 92 8.06 25.60 1.88
CA LEU A 92 7.11 26.23 0.97
C LEU A 92 7.07 27.76 1.15
N PRO A 93 6.92 28.53 0.05
CA PRO A 93 6.78 29.97 0.13
C PRO A 93 5.65 30.37 1.08
N ASN A 94 5.89 31.39 1.90
CA ASN A 94 4.94 31.94 2.87
C ASN A 94 4.48 30.99 3.98
N TYR A 95 5.02 29.77 4.11
CA TYR A 95 4.64 28.86 5.20
C TYR A 95 4.87 29.48 6.58
N GLN A 96 5.94 30.29 6.71
CA GLN A 96 6.31 31.00 7.94
C GLN A 96 6.09 32.52 7.84
N ALA A 97 5.14 33.00 7.00
CA ALA A 97 4.93 34.43 6.74
C ALA A 97 4.60 35.26 8.00
N GLY A 98 4.02 34.65 9.03
CA GLY A 98 3.74 35.28 10.33
C GLY A 98 4.88 35.19 11.35
N ARG A 99 6.12 34.95 10.90
CA ARG A 99 7.29 34.86 11.78
C ARG A 99 7.61 36.23 12.41
N PRO A 100 7.70 36.34 13.74
CA PRO A 100 8.09 37.59 14.38
C PRO A 100 9.49 38.05 13.96
N GLN A 101 9.70 39.37 13.94
CA GLN A 101 10.95 39.98 13.49
C GLN A 101 12.13 39.53 14.38
N GLY A 102 13.24 39.13 13.75
CA GLY A 102 14.45 38.69 14.46
C GLY A 102 14.47 37.22 14.89
N LEU A 103 13.43 36.45 14.59
CA LEU A 103 13.44 34.98 14.75
C LEU A 103 14.00 34.30 13.51
N GLU A 104 14.86 33.31 13.72
CA GLU A 104 15.33 32.42 12.67
C GLU A 104 14.18 31.52 12.17
N PRO A 105 14.19 31.11 10.89
CA PRO A 105 13.20 30.16 10.38
C PRO A 105 13.30 28.82 11.12
N LEU A 106 12.16 28.18 11.31
CA LEU A 106 12.17 26.74 11.59
C LEU A 106 12.76 26.03 10.37
N THR A 107 13.68 25.09 10.60
CA THR A 107 14.32 24.32 9.52
C THR A 107 13.95 22.84 9.63
N ALA A 108 14.17 22.07 8.56
CA ALA A 108 13.99 20.62 8.60
C ALA A 108 14.88 19.93 9.67
N GLN A 109 16.04 20.50 10.00
CA GLN A 109 16.91 19.97 11.05
C GLN A 109 16.26 20.07 12.44
N CYS A 110 15.53 21.16 12.70
CA CYS A 110 14.78 21.35 13.95
C CYS A 110 13.66 20.30 14.14
N LEU A 111 13.26 19.57 13.08
CA LEU A 111 12.33 18.45 13.19
C LEU A 111 12.99 17.15 13.66
N ARG A 112 14.33 17.08 13.65
CA ARG A 112 15.09 15.85 13.91
C ARG A 112 15.99 15.96 15.13
N THR A 113 16.48 17.16 15.42
CA THR A 113 17.36 17.45 16.55
C THR A 113 16.66 18.38 17.52
N GLU A 114 16.76 18.05 18.81
CA GLU A 114 16.13 18.82 19.88
C GLU A 114 16.66 20.27 19.87
N PRO A 115 15.77 21.26 19.72
CA PRO A 115 16.15 22.66 19.73
C PRO A 115 16.22 23.23 21.15
N THR A 116 16.97 24.31 21.35
CA THR A 116 17.12 24.99 22.64
C THR A 116 15.97 25.98 22.93
N TRP A 117 14.74 25.65 22.57
CA TRP A 117 13.58 26.54 22.74
C TRP A 117 13.17 26.67 24.20
N ASP A 118 13.00 27.91 24.69
CA ASP A 118 12.41 28.16 26.00
C ASP A 118 10.89 28.32 25.91
N TYR A 119 10.17 27.27 26.31
CA TYR A 119 8.70 27.21 26.29
C TYR A 119 8.01 28.21 27.24
N ASN A 120 8.75 28.89 28.12
CA ASN A 120 8.18 29.96 28.95
C ASN A 120 8.22 31.34 28.27
N THR A 121 8.78 31.42 27.05
CA THR A 121 8.83 32.65 26.25
C THR A 121 7.84 32.61 25.09
N THR A 122 7.37 33.77 24.66
CA THR A 122 6.53 33.90 23.47
C THR A 122 7.20 33.31 22.22
N ASN A 123 8.53 33.48 22.10
CA ASN A 123 9.31 32.94 20.99
C ASN A 123 9.36 31.41 21.00
N GLY A 124 9.62 30.79 22.16
CA GLY A 124 9.63 29.33 22.26
C GLY A 124 8.26 28.70 22.06
N ILE A 125 7.19 29.36 22.52
CA ILE A 125 5.81 28.94 22.21
C ILE A 125 5.53 29.04 20.71
N TRP A 126 5.95 30.13 20.05
CA TRP A 126 5.78 30.28 18.61
C TRP A 126 6.47 29.17 17.82
N TYR A 127 7.73 28.84 18.16
CA TYR A 127 8.43 27.72 17.52
C TYR A 127 7.74 26.39 17.77
N LEU A 128 7.27 26.15 19.00
CA LEU A 128 6.59 24.90 19.36
C LEU A 128 5.28 24.72 18.57
N ASP A 129 4.51 25.79 18.40
CA ASP A 129 3.27 25.76 17.62
C ASP A 129 3.53 25.57 16.12
N LEU A 130 4.56 26.25 15.60
CA LEU A 130 4.99 26.06 14.21
C LEU A 130 5.46 24.63 13.95
N PHE A 131 6.24 24.06 14.88
CA PHE A 131 6.69 22.68 14.84
C PHE A 131 5.53 21.69 14.83
N LYS A 132 4.58 21.83 15.76
CA LYS A 132 3.38 20.97 15.79
C LYS A 132 2.58 21.04 14.51
N ARG A 133 2.40 22.24 13.95
CA ARG A 133 1.71 22.42 12.67
C ARG A 133 2.44 21.71 11.53
N ALA A 134 3.76 21.84 11.45
CA ALA A 134 4.56 21.14 10.45
C ALA A 134 4.43 19.62 10.58
N ILE A 135 4.41 19.07 11.79
CA ILE A 135 4.20 17.63 12.01
C ILE A 135 2.80 17.19 11.54
N LEU A 136 1.75 17.97 11.83
CA LEU A 136 0.40 17.66 11.34
C LEU A 136 0.32 17.71 9.81
N ASP A 137 0.94 18.71 9.18
CA ASP A 137 1.03 18.80 7.73
C ASP A 137 1.83 17.63 7.13
N GLY A 138 2.93 17.24 7.81
CA GLY A 138 3.72 16.06 7.47
C GLY A 138 2.93 14.76 7.55
N ILE A 139 2.09 14.57 8.57
CA ILE A 139 1.18 13.41 8.69
C ILE A 139 0.21 13.36 7.51
N LYS A 140 -0.42 14.49 7.17
CA LYS A 140 -1.30 14.54 6.00
C LYS A 140 -0.57 14.21 4.71
N ALA A 141 0.59 14.83 4.50
CA ALA A 141 1.35 14.69 3.26
C ALA A 141 2.00 13.29 3.10
N ALA A 142 2.51 12.70 4.18
CA ALA A 142 3.08 11.33 4.16
C ALA A 142 1.97 10.28 4.00
N GLY A 143 0.79 10.56 4.55
CA GLY A 143 -0.39 9.73 4.39
C GLY A 143 -1.11 9.90 3.04
N GLN A 144 -0.89 11.01 2.34
CA GLN A 144 -1.43 11.24 1.00
C GLN A 144 -0.83 10.23 0.02
N ARG A 145 -1.71 9.44 -0.60
CA ARG A 145 -1.32 8.51 -1.66
C ARG A 145 -0.80 9.32 -2.84
N THR A 146 0.50 9.26 -3.11
CA THR A 146 1.06 9.78 -4.35
C THR A 146 0.37 9.07 -5.50
N VAL A 147 -0.42 9.82 -6.28
CA VAL A 147 -1.13 9.28 -7.43
C VAL A 147 -0.11 8.75 -8.43
N ASN A 148 -0.18 7.45 -8.71
CA ASN A 148 0.72 6.75 -9.62
C ASN A 148 -0.09 5.99 -10.68
N TRP A 149 -0.59 6.75 -11.66
CA TRP A 149 -1.31 6.21 -12.80
C TRP A 149 -0.46 5.28 -13.66
N THR A 150 0.86 5.45 -13.69
CA THR A 150 1.79 4.54 -14.39
C THR A 150 1.73 3.12 -13.82
N LYS A 151 1.61 2.97 -12.50
CA LYS A 151 1.40 1.65 -11.88
C LYS A 151 -0.01 1.11 -12.11
N VAL A 152 -1.03 1.96 -12.21
CA VAL A 152 -2.37 1.49 -12.61
C VAL A 152 -2.32 0.93 -14.04
N GLN A 153 -1.64 1.64 -14.96
CA GLN A 153 -1.44 1.21 -16.36
C GLN A 153 -0.64 -0.09 -16.50
N SER A 154 0.16 -0.48 -15.51
CA SER A 154 0.91 -1.75 -15.56
C SER A 154 0.12 -2.97 -15.06
N VAL A 155 -1.12 -2.77 -14.55
CA VAL A 155 -2.01 -3.87 -14.13
C VAL A 155 -2.64 -4.56 -15.34
N LEU A 156 -1.86 -5.39 -16.02
CA LEU A 156 -2.35 -6.21 -17.13
C LEU A 156 -3.00 -7.50 -16.62
N GLN A 157 -4.05 -7.96 -17.31
CA GLN A 157 -4.62 -9.27 -17.09
C GLN A 157 -3.63 -10.36 -17.54
N GLY A 158 -3.31 -11.29 -16.64
CA GLY A 158 -2.46 -12.44 -16.94
C GLY A 158 -3.12 -13.40 -17.94
N ALA A 159 -2.30 -14.15 -18.70
CA ALA A 159 -2.79 -15.06 -19.73
C ALA A 159 -3.76 -16.15 -19.21
N ASN A 160 -3.61 -16.58 -17.96
CA ASN A 160 -4.48 -17.55 -17.29
C ASN A 160 -5.18 -16.96 -16.06
N GLU A 161 -5.19 -15.63 -15.91
CA GLU A 161 -5.87 -14.97 -14.80
C GLU A 161 -7.37 -14.84 -15.12
N HIS A 162 -8.20 -15.29 -14.19
CA HIS A 162 -9.65 -15.20 -14.37
C HIS A 162 -10.09 -13.73 -14.34
N PRO A 163 -11.06 -13.31 -15.19
CA PRO A 163 -11.45 -11.90 -15.31
C PRO A 163 -11.91 -11.24 -14.00
N SER A 164 -12.48 -12.00 -13.07
CA SER A 164 -12.85 -11.44 -11.75
C SER A 164 -11.64 -11.11 -10.88
N ASP A 165 -10.59 -11.94 -10.89
CA ASP A 165 -9.40 -11.71 -10.07
C ASP A 165 -8.64 -10.49 -10.59
N TYR A 166 -8.52 -10.41 -11.92
CA TYR A 166 -8.01 -9.24 -12.61
C TYR A 166 -8.79 -7.97 -12.27
N TYR A 167 -10.13 -8.02 -12.33
CA TYR A 167 -10.97 -6.88 -11.96
C TYR A 167 -10.74 -6.41 -10.53
N THR A 168 -10.71 -7.33 -9.56
CA THR A 168 -10.43 -7.00 -8.16
C THR A 168 -9.05 -6.34 -8.00
N ARG A 169 -8.04 -6.84 -8.71
CA ARG A 169 -6.68 -6.28 -8.69
C ARG A 169 -6.64 -4.89 -9.33
N LEU A 170 -7.35 -4.66 -10.43
CA LEU A 170 -7.48 -3.37 -11.09
C LEU A 170 -8.20 -2.34 -10.21
N VAL A 171 -9.35 -2.68 -9.64
CA VAL A 171 -10.10 -1.83 -8.71
C VAL A 171 -9.24 -1.44 -7.50
N SER A 172 -8.54 -2.41 -6.93
CA SER A 172 -7.59 -2.16 -5.84
C SER A 172 -6.47 -1.20 -6.26
N ALA A 173 -5.89 -1.36 -7.45
CA ALA A 173 -4.86 -0.46 -7.96
C ALA A 173 -5.39 0.96 -8.23
N ILE A 174 -6.58 1.11 -8.82
CA ILE A 174 -7.20 2.41 -9.05
C ILE A 174 -7.46 3.12 -7.71
N LYS A 175 -7.96 2.40 -6.70
CA LYS A 175 -8.21 2.93 -5.36
C LYS A 175 -6.92 3.33 -4.62
N ASN A 176 -5.89 2.49 -4.70
CA ASN A 176 -4.67 2.65 -3.90
C ASN A 176 -3.61 3.52 -4.58
N MET A 177 -3.57 3.52 -5.92
CA MET A 177 -2.55 4.22 -6.71
C MET A 177 -3.16 5.34 -7.56
N GLY A 178 -4.41 5.21 -8.04
CA GLY A 178 -5.07 6.25 -8.83
C GLY A 178 -5.65 7.40 -8.00
N GLY A 179 -5.82 7.20 -6.69
CA GLY A 179 -6.35 8.23 -5.77
C GLY A 179 -7.83 8.55 -5.98
N ILE A 180 -8.56 7.73 -6.72
CA ILE A 180 -10.00 7.86 -6.94
C ILE A 180 -10.73 6.63 -6.41
N ASP A 181 -12.01 6.81 -6.08
CA ASP A 181 -12.86 5.70 -5.61
C ASP A 181 -13.54 5.00 -6.81
N PRO A 182 -13.07 3.82 -7.24
CA PRO A 182 -13.57 3.14 -8.44
C PRO A 182 -15.04 2.70 -8.35
N GLU A 183 -15.64 2.69 -7.14
CA GLU A 183 -17.04 2.28 -6.95
C GLU A 183 -18.04 3.43 -7.15
N LYS A 184 -17.55 4.68 -7.27
CA LYS A 184 -18.41 5.83 -7.55
C LYS A 184 -18.84 5.83 -9.02
N PRO A 185 -20.13 6.09 -9.34
CA PRO A 185 -20.63 6.10 -10.72
C PRO A 185 -19.84 7.00 -11.67
N GLN A 186 -19.40 8.16 -11.18
CA GLN A 186 -18.59 9.12 -11.95
C GLN A 186 -17.21 8.58 -12.39
N HIS A 187 -16.68 7.54 -11.73
CA HIS A 187 -15.40 6.92 -12.05
C HIS A 187 -15.54 5.60 -12.84
N GLU A 188 -16.77 5.16 -13.09
CA GLU A 188 -17.04 3.89 -13.78
C GLU A 188 -16.40 3.85 -15.18
N VAL A 189 -16.41 4.97 -15.90
CA VAL A 189 -15.78 5.11 -17.23
C VAL A 189 -14.29 4.81 -17.18
N ILE A 190 -13.59 5.23 -16.12
CA ILE A 190 -12.15 5.00 -15.93
C ILE A 190 -11.90 3.50 -15.72
N VAL A 191 -12.71 2.86 -14.86
CA VAL A 191 -12.61 1.42 -14.60
C VAL A 191 -12.88 0.62 -15.88
N LYS A 192 -13.92 0.98 -16.65
CA LYS A 192 -14.25 0.33 -17.94
C LYS A 192 -13.15 0.48 -18.98
N GLY A 193 -12.53 1.65 -19.07
CA GLY A 193 -11.41 1.93 -19.97
C GLY A 193 -10.22 1.03 -19.67
N PHE A 194 -9.73 1.09 -18.42
CA PHE A 194 -8.61 0.25 -17.99
C PHE A 194 -8.92 -1.25 -18.11
N PHE A 195 -10.11 -1.69 -17.70
CA PHE A 195 -10.50 -3.09 -17.79
C PHE A 195 -10.38 -3.61 -19.22
N LYS A 196 -10.88 -2.85 -20.20
CA LYS A 196 -10.82 -3.19 -21.64
C LYS A 196 -9.39 -3.17 -22.18
N ASP A 197 -8.65 -2.10 -21.94
CA ASP A 197 -7.36 -1.86 -22.57
C ASP A 197 -6.28 -2.82 -22.05
N GLN A 198 -6.35 -3.14 -20.76
CA GLN A 198 -5.39 -3.99 -20.05
C GLN A 198 -5.84 -5.46 -19.94
N ALA A 199 -7.01 -5.83 -20.49
CA ALA A 199 -7.44 -7.22 -20.62
C ALA A 199 -6.52 -8.03 -21.56
N CYS A 200 -6.53 -9.35 -21.41
CA CYS A 200 -5.78 -10.22 -22.29
C CYS A 200 -6.32 -10.17 -23.73
N PRO A 201 -5.50 -10.45 -24.77
CA PRO A 201 -5.80 -10.05 -26.15
C PRO A 201 -7.13 -10.57 -26.73
N ASP A 202 -7.50 -11.81 -26.41
CA ASP A 202 -8.74 -12.47 -26.80
C ASP A 202 -9.97 -11.81 -26.15
N ILE A 203 -9.90 -11.53 -24.85
CA ILE A 203 -10.97 -10.83 -24.11
C ILE A 203 -11.09 -9.40 -24.61
N ARG A 204 -9.98 -8.66 -24.73
CA ARG A 204 -9.97 -7.30 -25.27
C ARG A 204 -10.61 -7.23 -26.65
N LYS A 205 -10.28 -8.18 -27.54
CA LYS A 205 -10.90 -8.27 -28.87
C LYS A 205 -12.40 -8.49 -28.77
N ALA A 206 -12.88 -9.37 -27.89
CA ALA A 206 -14.30 -9.61 -27.68
C ALA A 206 -15.03 -8.39 -27.10
N LEU A 207 -14.40 -7.64 -26.20
CA LEU A 207 -14.94 -6.41 -25.62
C LEU A 207 -15.02 -5.28 -26.66
N ASN A 208 -14.02 -5.14 -27.53
CA ASN A 208 -14.02 -4.14 -28.61
C ASN A 208 -15.14 -4.38 -29.65
N LEU A 209 -15.65 -5.60 -29.77
CA LEU A 209 -16.76 -5.94 -30.67
C LEU A 209 -18.14 -5.68 -30.04
N GLN A 210 -18.21 -5.28 -28.77
CA GLN A 210 -19.48 -5.02 -28.10
C GLN A 210 -20.03 -3.66 -28.51
N ILE A 211 -21.14 -3.67 -29.26
CA ILE A 211 -21.91 -2.47 -29.56
C ILE A 211 -22.42 -1.88 -28.25
N GLY A 212 -22.23 -0.56 -28.07
CA GLY A 212 -22.67 0.15 -26.87
C GLY A 212 -21.88 -0.22 -25.61
N TYR A 213 -20.61 -0.63 -25.72
CA TYR A 213 -19.75 -0.99 -24.59
C TYR A 213 -19.83 0.02 -23.43
N ASP A 214 -19.77 1.32 -23.73
CA ASP A 214 -19.78 2.37 -22.71
C ASP A 214 -21.10 2.41 -21.90
N GLY A 215 -22.20 1.98 -22.50
CA GLY A 215 -23.51 1.87 -21.85
C GLY A 215 -23.74 0.59 -21.05
N LYS A 216 -22.87 -0.43 -21.19
CA LYS A 216 -22.97 -1.68 -20.42
C LYS A 216 -22.49 -1.47 -18.99
N SER A 217 -23.13 -2.09 -18.01
CA SER A 217 -22.64 -2.14 -16.64
C SER A 217 -21.34 -2.94 -16.51
N ILE A 218 -20.57 -2.70 -15.45
CA ILE A 218 -19.40 -3.52 -15.11
C ILE A 218 -19.75 -5.02 -15.01
N SER A 219 -20.93 -5.37 -14.47
CA SER A 219 -21.37 -6.77 -14.35
C SER A 219 -21.54 -7.44 -15.71
N GLU A 220 -22.13 -6.74 -16.68
CA GLU A 220 -22.28 -7.23 -18.05
C GLU A 220 -20.93 -7.39 -18.74
N ILE A 221 -20.03 -6.41 -18.58
CA ILE A 221 -18.66 -6.46 -19.12
C ILE A 221 -17.90 -7.67 -18.54
N LEU A 222 -18.00 -7.90 -17.22
CA LEU A 222 -17.40 -9.05 -16.56
C LEU A 222 -17.99 -10.37 -17.05
N SER A 223 -19.30 -10.44 -17.27
CA SER A 223 -19.97 -11.64 -17.80
C SER A 223 -19.43 -12.02 -19.18
N ILE A 224 -19.26 -11.04 -20.06
CA ILE A 224 -18.68 -11.25 -21.40
C ILE A 224 -17.24 -11.76 -21.29
N ALA A 225 -16.41 -11.11 -20.46
CA ALA A 225 -15.03 -11.52 -20.25
C ALA A 225 -14.92 -12.96 -19.70
N LYS A 226 -15.76 -13.32 -18.73
CA LYS A 226 -15.83 -14.68 -18.16
C LYS A 226 -16.24 -15.71 -19.21
N SER A 227 -17.23 -15.41 -20.05
CA SER A 227 -17.66 -16.29 -21.13
C SER A 227 -16.52 -16.61 -22.11
N VAL A 228 -15.75 -15.59 -22.50
CA VAL A 228 -14.59 -15.75 -23.39
C VAL A 228 -13.50 -16.57 -22.71
N TYR A 229 -13.19 -16.27 -21.44
CA TYR A 229 -12.21 -17.01 -20.66
C TYR A 229 -12.56 -18.50 -20.54
N ASN A 230 -13.80 -18.81 -20.17
CA ASN A 230 -14.28 -20.18 -20.02
C ASN A 230 -14.28 -20.93 -21.36
N SER A 231 -14.73 -20.28 -22.44
CA SER A 231 -14.70 -20.87 -23.78
C SER A 231 -13.29 -21.22 -24.24
N ARG A 232 -12.30 -20.39 -23.89
CA ARG A 232 -10.88 -20.67 -24.16
C ARG A 232 -10.36 -21.84 -23.33
N ASP A 233 -10.67 -21.88 -22.04
CA ASP A 233 -10.23 -22.94 -21.13
C ASP A 233 -10.77 -24.32 -21.60
N GLU A 234 -12.03 -24.37 -22.02
CA GLU A 234 -12.63 -25.56 -22.62
C GLU A 234 -11.94 -26.01 -23.91
N ARG A 235 -11.52 -25.07 -24.78
CA ARG A 235 -10.73 -25.41 -25.99
C ARG A 235 -9.35 -25.96 -25.63
N LYS A 236 -8.66 -25.35 -24.67
CA LYS A 236 -7.35 -25.83 -24.19
C LYS A 236 -7.41 -27.23 -23.58
N LYS A 237 -8.51 -27.59 -22.92
CA LYS A 237 -8.73 -28.95 -22.39
C LYS A 237 -8.99 -29.99 -23.48
N ARG A 238 -9.59 -29.58 -24.60
CA ARG A 238 -9.89 -30.47 -25.74
C ARG A 238 -8.68 -30.72 -26.63
N ASP A 239 -7.80 -29.73 -26.77
CA ASP A 239 -6.57 -29.82 -27.57
C ASP A 239 -5.33 -29.79 -26.65
N PRO A 240 -4.97 -30.91 -25.98
CA PRO A 240 -3.74 -30.98 -25.19
C PRO A 240 -2.50 -30.81 -26.09
N LYS A 241 -1.42 -30.26 -25.53
CA LYS A 241 -0.18 -29.99 -26.28
C LYS A 241 0.37 -31.27 -26.97
N PRO A 242 1.06 -31.15 -28.11
CA PRO A 242 1.64 -32.31 -28.81
C PRO A 242 2.65 -33.10 -27.96
N GLU A 243 3.28 -32.51 -26.93
CA GLU A 243 4.14 -33.25 -25.99
C GLU A 243 3.35 -34.28 -25.16
N THR A 244 2.12 -33.96 -24.72
CA THR A 244 1.26 -34.91 -24.01
C THR A 244 0.75 -36.02 -24.91
N GLU A 245 0.51 -35.73 -26.20
CA GLU A 245 0.17 -36.76 -27.19
C GLU A 245 1.38 -37.65 -27.53
N GLN A 246 2.59 -37.09 -27.64
CA GLN A 246 3.81 -37.88 -27.86
C GLN A 246 4.12 -38.80 -26.66
N ILE A 247 3.97 -38.31 -25.43
CA ILE A 247 4.14 -39.14 -24.22
C ILE A 247 3.08 -40.23 -24.14
N LEU A 248 1.81 -39.90 -24.47
CA LEU A 248 0.72 -40.86 -24.49
C LEU A 248 0.92 -41.92 -25.60
N ALA A 249 1.32 -41.50 -26.80
CA ALA A 249 1.64 -42.37 -27.92
C ALA A 249 2.82 -43.31 -27.61
N LEU A 250 3.92 -42.78 -27.05
CA LEU A 250 5.04 -43.61 -26.59
C LEU A 250 4.61 -44.62 -25.52
N SER A 251 3.72 -44.24 -24.61
CA SER A 251 3.22 -45.15 -23.57
C SER A 251 2.29 -46.25 -24.12
N MET A 252 1.53 -45.95 -25.17
CA MET A 252 0.67 -46.93 -25.86
C MET A 252 1.48 -47.90 -26.73
N ASP A 253 2.57 -47.44 -27.36
CA ASP A 253 3.48 -48.29 -28.14
C ASP A 253 4.27 -49.27 -27.25
N LEU A 254 4.71 -48.83 -26.07
CA LEU A 254 5.38 -49.72 -25.09
C LEU A 254 4.46 -50.83 -24.57
N ASN A 255 3.15 -50.60 -24.54
CA ASN A 255 2.17 -51.59 -24.07
C ASN A 255 1.71 -52.55 -25.19
N SER A 256 1.88 -52.18 -26.45
CA SER A 256 1.50 -53.00 -27.62
C SER A 256 2.57 -54.02 -28.03
N GLY A 257 3.78 -53.93 -27.49
CA GLY A 257 4.90 -54.84 -27.78
C GLY A 257 4.94 -56.16 -26.99
N ARG A 258 4.01 -56.41 -26.05
CA ARG A 258 3.99 -57.64 -25.24
C ARG A 258 2.97 -58.65 -25.79
N GLY A 259 3.32 -59.32 -26.87
CA GLY A 259 2.54 -60.46 -27.33
C GLY A 259 3.11 -61.17 -28.55
N ARG A 260 4.10 -62.05 -28.36
CA ARG A 260 4.30 -63.25 -29.20
C ARG A 260 5.20 -64.26 -28.50
N GLY A 261 4.57 -65.19 -27.78
CA GLY A 261 5.19 -66.37 -27.22
C GLY A 261 5.48 -67.43 -28.29
N PHE A 262 6.56 -68.15 -28.03
CA PHE A 262 7.22 -69.21 -28.80
C PHE A 262 6.32 -70.34 -29.35
N SER A 263 6.74 -70.92 -30.48
CA SER A 263 6.45 -72.33 -30.79
C SER A 263 7.63 -73.03 -31.47
N ARG A 264 7.94 -74.22 -30.94
CA ARG A 264 8.70 -75.37 -31.46
C ARG A 264 10.23 -75.28 -31.57
N GLY A 265 10.90 -76.01 -30.67
CA GLY A 265 12.24 -76.56 -30.88
C GLY A 265 12.21 -78.01 -31.38
N LYS A 266 13.17 -78.39 -32.23
CA LYS A 266 13.61 -79.78 -32.45
C LYS A 266 15.01 -79.86 -33.12
N GLY A 267 15.96 -80.54 -32.45
CA GLY A 267 17.23 -81.09 -32.99
C GLY A 267 18.35 -80.06 -33.24
N ILE A 268 19.65 -80.32 -33.03
CA ILE A 268 20.46 -81.52 -33.34
C ILE A 268 21.75 -81.56 -32.48
N ARG A 269 22.21 -82.80 -32.21
CA ARG A 269 23.53 -83.32 -31.77
C ARG A 269 24.73 -82.39 -32.05
N GLY A 270 25.77 -82.26 -31.23
CA GLY A 270 26.46 -83.24 -30.38
C GLY A 270 27.86 -83.52 -30.97
N GLY A 271 28.92 -83.13 -30.24
CA GLY A 271 30.33 -83.44 -30.57
C GLY A 271 31.31 -82.71 -29.64
N GLY A 272 31.72 -83.34 -28.54
CA GLY A 272 32.79 -82.86 -27.63
C GLY A 272 34.20 -83.23 -28.15
N PRO A 273 35.20 -83.56 -27.31
CA PRO A 273 35.53 -83.21 -25.91
C PRO A 273 37.06 -82.85 -25.81
N PRO A 274 37.88 -83.23 -24.79
CA PRO A 274 37.83 -83.15 -23.31
C PRO A 274 39.08 -82.47 -22.66
N HIS A 275 39.05 -82.25 -21.34
CA HIS A 275 40.04 -82.69 -20.30
C HIS A 275 39.96 -81.77 -19.05
N SER A 276 39.56 -82.28 -17.87
CA SER A 276 40.41 -82.77 -16.75
C SER A 276 41.35 -81.65 -16.24
N LEU A 277 41.27 -81.13 -15.01
CA LEU A 277 41.01 -81.70 -13.67
C LEU A 277 40.07 -80.81 -12.84
#